data_AF-A0A455U7H8-F1
#
_entry.id   AF-A0A455U7H8-F1
#
_cell.length_a   1.000
_cell.length_b   1.000
_cell.length_c   1.000
_cell.angle_alpha   90.00
_cell.angle_beta   90.00
_cell.angle_gamma   90.00
#
_symmetry.space_group_name_H-M   'P 1'
#
loop_
_entity.id
_entity.type
_entity.pdbx_description
1 polymer ?
#
loop_
_entity_poly.entity_id
_entity_poly.type
_entity_poly.pdbx_seq_one_letter_code
_entity_poly.pdbx_strand_id
1 'polypeptide(L)'
;MLQRAQERFEVFAAVPKSEQGKHYAEALIAAFNQLVTSGLKPQYQALERNNESAFRAAKREGDQLNLAYMQANEAFIDFARTRGQNLMADYQSTMSSSSYIGLAALLLVGFCVVLVRVGMMRVVIRPLLEAVQHFEQIAKGDLSHKIADRGRNEINQLFAAMQHMQTGLYQTVSTVRDSSESIHIGAREISGGNADLSSRTEQQAASLEETAASMEQLTATVKQNSDNARQGSMLASEASATAARGGDAVDQVVVTMHGIAESSKR
;
A
#
# COMPACT_ATOMS: atom_id res chain seq x y z
N MET A 1 50.37 -25.17 77.82
CA MET A 1 49.42 -24.14 77.35
C MET A 1 50.09 -23.07 76.49
N LEU A 2 51.26 -22.53 76.88
CA LEU A 2 52.00 -21.52 76.09
C LEU A 2 52.32 -21.96 74.66
N GLN A 3 52.79 -23.21 74.47
CA GLN A 3 53.11 -23.75 73.14
C GLN A 3 51.91 -23.72 72.17
N ARG A 4 50.72 -24.14 72.62
CA ARG A 4 49.48 -24.07 71.82
C ARG A 4 49.05 -22.63 71.51
N ALA A 5 49.31 -21.69 72.41
CA ALA A 5 49.00 -20.27 72.17
C ALA A 5 49.92 -19.69 71.09
N GLN A 6 51.20 -20.06 71.12
CA GLN A 6 52.19 -19.65 70.12
C GLN A 6 51.89 -20.24 68.74
N GLU A 7 51.57 -21.53 68.65
CA GLU A 7 51.16 -22.19 67.39
C GLU A 7 49.95 -21.49 66.73
N ARG A 8 48.92 -21.15 67.52
CA ARG A 8 47.74 -20.43 67.00
C ARG A 8 48.09 -19.02 66.54
N PHE A 9 49.00 -18.36 67.23
CA PHE A 9 49.41 -17.00 66.89
C PHE A 9 50.29 -16.97 65.63
N GLU A 10 51.10 -18.01 65.39
CA GLU A 10 51.84 -18.19 64.13
C GLU A 10 50.91 -18.34 62.92
N VAL A 11 49.80 -19.08 63.07
CA VAL A 11 48.76 -19.17 62.02
C VAL A 11 48.19 -17.78 61.72
N PHE A 12 47.88 -16.99 62.75
CA PHE A 12 47.46 -15.60 62.56
C PHE A 12 48.53 -14.77 61.84
N ALA A 13 49.80 -14.88 62.23
CA ALA A 13 50.91 -14.16 61.64
C ALA A 13 51.12 -14.50 60.15
N ALA A 14 50.83 -15.75 59.75
CA ALA A 14 50.99 -16.24 58.38
C ALA A 14 49.88 -15.79 57.39
N VAL A 15 48.70 -15.40 57.88
CA VAL A 15 47.62 -14.89 56.99
C VAL A 15 48.11 -13.65 56.25
N PRO A 16 47.89 -13.48 54.94
CA PRO A 16 48.22 -12.22 54.24
C PRO A 16 47.36 -11.05 54.73
N LYS A 17 47.99 -9.92 55.08
CA LYS A 17 47.30 -8.70 55.54
C LYS A 17 47.28 -7.67 54.42
N SER A 18 46.21 -6.88 54.37
CA SER A 18 46.18 -5.65 53.57
C SER A 18 47.30 -4.70 53.98
N GLU A 19 47.79 -3.84 53.09
CA GLU A 19 48.86 -2.88 53.38
C GLU A 19 48.66 -2.10 54.70
N GLN A 20 47.47 -1.54 54.92
CA GLN A 20 47.15 -0.82 56.17
C GLN A 20 47.05 -1.74 57.40
N GLY A 21 46.64 -3.00 57.20
CA GLY A 21 46.49 -3.99 58.26
C GLY A 21 47.82 -4.60 58.72
N LYS A 22 48.88 -4.49 57.92
CA LYS A 22 50.22 -4.95 58.30
C LYS A 22 50.72 -4.21 59.54
N HIS A 23 50.55 -2.90 59.60
CA HIS A 23 50.95 -2.08 60.75
C HIS A 23 50.32 -2.57 62.07
N TYR A 24 49.00 -2.78 62.08
CA TYR A 24 48.29 -3.29 63.26
C TYR A 24 48.65 -4.74 63.59
N ALA A 25 48.84 -5.59 62.58
CA ALA A 25 49.23 -6.98 62.79
C ALA A 25 50.66 -7.09 63.32
N GLU A 26 51.60 -6.29 62.82
CA GLU A 26 52.99 -6.23 63.29
C GLU A 26 53.06 -5.76 64.75
N ALA A 27 52.30 -4.73 65.12
CA ALA A 27 52.19 -4.26 66.50
C ALA A 27 51.65 -5.36 67.44
N LEU A 28 50.60 -6.07 67.01
CA LEU A 28 50.04 -7.20 67.76
C LEU A 28 51.03 -8.37 67.88
N ILE A 29 51.77 -8.68 66.81
CA ILE A 29 52.81 -9.72 66.79
C ILE A 29 53.94 -9.37 67.74
N ALA A 30 54.43 -8.14 67.71
CA ALA A 30 55.47 -7.66 68.61
C ALA A 30 55.01 -7.74 70.07
N ALA A 31 53.81 -7.26 70.38
CA ALA A 31 53.27 -7.26 71.74
C ALA A 31 53.05 -8.69 72.28
N PHE A 32 52.56 -9.62 71.45
CA PHE A 32 52.43 -11.03 71.83
C PHE A 32 53.78 -11.68 72.11
N ASN A 33 54.76 -11.48 71.22
CA ASN A 33 56.10 -12.04 71.39
C ASN A 33 56.79 -11.51 72.65
N GLN A 34 56.62 -10.23 72.98
CA GLN A 34 57.12 -9.63 74.21
C GLN A 34 56.41 -10.19 75.45
N LEU A 35 55.07 -10.30 75.43
CA LEU A 35 54.30 -10.89 76.53
C LEU A 35 54.74 -12.33 76.82
N VAL A 36 54.93 -13.16 75.80
CA VAL A 36 55.37 -14.55 75.97
C VAL A 36 56.81 -14.62 76.49
N THR A 37 57.72 -13.85 75.89
CA THR A 37 59.17 -13.97 76.15
C THR A 37 59.58 -13.29 77.45
N SER A 38 59.12 -12.08 77.70
CA SER A 38 59.53 -11.25 78.85
C SER A 38 58.47 -11.22 79.97
N GLY A 39 57.21 -11.51 79.67
CA GLY A 39 56.14 -11.54 80.68
C GLY A 39 55.95 -12.94 81.28
N LEU A 40 55.54 -13.91 80.47
CA LEU A 40 55.04 -15.21 80.92
C LEU A 40 56.15 -16.23 81.19
N LYS A 41 57.20 -16.27 80.36
CA LYS A 41 58.31 -17.23 80.52
C LYS A 41 59.10 -17.02 81.83
N PRO A 42 59.44 -15.77 82.26
CA PRO A 42 60.12 -15.55 83.54
C PRO A 42 59.24 -15.88 84.75
N GLN A 43 57.92 -15.64 84.66
CA GLN A 43 56.97 -16.06 85.70
C GLN A 43 56.96 -17.59 85.86
N TYR A 44 56.90 -18.33 84.74
CA TYR A 44 56.95 -19.78 84.76
C TYR A 44 58.27 -20.31 85.36
N GLN A 45 59.41 -19.75 84.95
CA GLN A 45 60.72 -20.11 85.51
C GLN A 45 60.87 -19.78 87.00
N ALA A 46 60.27 -18.67 87.47
CA ALA A 46 60.28 -18.31 88.89
C ALA A 46 59.43 -19.27 89.74
N LEU A 47 58.31 -19.76 89.20
CA LEU A 47 57.48 -20.80 89.83
C LEU A 47 58.24 -22.14 89.92
N GLU A 48 58.93 -22.56 88.86
CA GLU A 48 59.75 -23.79 88.87
C GLU A 48 60.86 -23.75 89.94
N ARG A 49 61.43 -22.58 90.19
CA ARG A 49 62.49 -22.36 91.19
C ARG A 49 61.96 -22.02 92.58
N ASN A 50 60.63 -22.02 92.75
CA ASN A 50 59.93 -21.60 93.98
C ASN A 50 60.40 -20.23 94.54
N ASN A 51 60.72 -19.29 93.64
CA ASN A 51 61.25 -17.98 93.98
C ASN A 51 60.16 -16.91 93.90
N GLU A 52 59.56 -16.60 95.05
CA GLU A 52 58.40 -15.71 95.15
C GLU A 52 58.73 -14.24 94.80
N SER A 53 59.92 -13.75 95.16
CA SER A 53 60.30 -12.36 94.86
C SER A 53 60.51 -12.13 93.36
N ALA A 54 61.17 -13.09 92.68
CA ALA A 54 61.33 -13.09 91.24
C ALA A 54 59.98 -13.23 90.52
N PHE A 55 59.07 -14.07 91.04
CA PHE A 55 57.72 -14.21 90.49
C PHE A 55 56.93 -12.91 90.58
N ARG A 56 56.94 -12.23 91.74
CA ARG A 56 56.22 -10.95 91.92
C ARG A 56 56.77 -9.84 91.01
N ALA A 57 58.08 -9.80 90.77
CA ALA A 57 58.69 -8.87 89.84
C ALA A 57 58.26 -9.15 88.38
N ALA A 58 58.43 -10.41 87.94
CA ALA A 58 58.02 -10.85 86.60
C ALA A 58 56.50 -10.73 86.36
N LYS A 59 55.70 -10.85 87.42
CA LYS A 59 54.24 -10.64 87.35
C LYS A 59 53.90 -9.19 87.02
N ARG A 60 54.52 -8.20 87.69
CA ARG A 60 54.27 -6.78 87.40
C ARG A 60 54.64 -6.39 85.97
N GLU A 61 55.77 -6.90 85.47
CA GLU A 61 56.19 -6.70 84.08
C GLU A 61 55.25 -7.41 83.11
N GLY A 62 54.85 -8.65 83.41
CA GLY A 62 53.87 -9.40 82.63
C GLY A 62 52.49 -8.72 82.57
N ASP A 63 52.03 -8.11 83.65
CA ASP A 63 50.75 -7.37 83.69
C ASP A 63 50.81 -6.14 82.76
N GLN A 64 51.93 -5.41 82.72
CA GLN A 64 52.14 -4.29 81.79
C GLN A 64 52.19 -4.75 80.33
N LEU A 65 52.93 -5.83 80.04
CA LEU A 65 53.01 -6.41 78.70
C LEU A 65 51.66 -6.98 78.25
N ASN A 66 50.87 -7.52 79.18
CA ASN A 66 49.52 -8.01 78.88
C ASN A 66 48.59 -6.85 78.50
N LEU A 67 48.68 -5.71 79.20
CA LEU A 67 47.92 -4.51 78.83
C LEU A 67 48.32 -4.01 77.42
N ALA A 68 49.61 -3.96 77.10
CA ALA A 68 50.09 -3.58 75.78
C ALA A 68 49.60 -4.55 74.68
N TYR A 69 49.60 -5.86 74.95
CA TYR A 69 49.02 -6.86 74.07
C TYR A 69 47.51 -6.66 73.87
N MET A 70 46.75 -6.42 74.95
CA MET A 70 45.32 -6.16 74.87
C MET A 70 45.01 -4.92 74.02
N GLN A 71 45.75 -3.83 74.19
CA GLN A 71 45.61 -2.61 73.39
C GLN A 71 45.91 -2.85 71.90
N ALA A 72 47.00 -3.56 71.58
CA ALA A 72 47.33 -3.91 70.21
C ALA A 72 46.28 -4.84 69.58
N ASN A 73 45.71 -5.75 70.37
CA ASN A 73 44.67 -6.67 69.93
C ASN A 73 43.35 -5.93 69.64
N GLU A 74 42.95 -5.01 70.50
CA GLU A 74 41.77 -4.17 70.30
C GLU A 74 41.91 -3.29 69.04
N ALA A 75 43.06 -2.63 68.88
CA ALA A 75 43.34 -1.82 67.68
C ALA A 75 43.26 -2.65 66.38
N PHE A 76 43.79 -3.89 66.39
CA PHE A 76 43.69 -4.79 65.24
C PHE A 76 42.24 -5.21 64.97
N ILE A 77 41.47 -5.56 66.01
CA ILE A 77 40.05 -5.95 65.88
C ILE A 77 39.21 -4.78 65.35
N ASP A 78 39.44 -3.56 65.83
CA ASP A 78 38.70 -2.38 65.38
C ASP A 78 39.03 -2.02 63.93
N PHE A 79 40.29 -2.13 63.53
CA PHE A 79 40.69 -2.02 62.12
C PHE A 79 39.98 -3.08 61.27
N ALA A 80 40.03 -4.35 61.69
CA ALA A 80 39.42 -5.45 60.95
C ALA A 80 37.89 -5.29 60.83
N ARG A 81 37.23 -4.84 61.90
CA ARG A 81 35.79 -4.54 61.92
C ARG A 81 35.44 -3.39 60.98
N THR A 82 36.14 -2.27 61.08
CA THR A 82 35.90 -1.07 60.26
C THR A 82 36.13 -1.37 58.78
N ARG A 83 37.22 -2.08 58.46
CA ARG A 83 37.51 -2.52 57.09
C ARG A 83 36.45 -3.47 56.56
N GLY A 84 36.00 -4.43 57.38
CA GLY A 84 34.92 -5.35 57.02
C GLY A 84 33.62 -4.61 56.70
N GLN A 85 33.24 -3.62 57.52
CA GLN A 85 32.06 -2.77 57.29
C GLN A 85 32.18 -1.94 56.01
N ASN A 86 33.32 -1.30 55.78
CA ASN A 86 33.56 -0.49 54.58
C ASN A 86 33.50 -1.32 53.31
N LEU A 87 34.12 -2.50 53.29
CA LEU A 87 34.05 -3.42 52.15
C LEU A 87 32.60 -3.83 51.85
N MET A 88 31.83 -4.19 52.87
CA MET A 88 30.43 -4.59 52.68
C MET A 88 29.56 -3.43 52.16
N ALA A 89 29.79 -2.21 52.66
CA ALA A 89 29.10 -1.01 52.16
C ALA A 89 29.44 -0.72 50.69
N ASP A 90 30.72 -0.85 50.31
CA ASP A 90 31.18 -0.67 48.93
C ASP A 90 30.57 -1.72 47.97
N TYR A 91 30.50 -2.98 48.41
CA TYR A 91 29.83 -4.05 47.65
C TYR A 91 28.34 -3.77 47.46
N GLN A 92 27.64 -3.29 48.50
CA GLN A 92 26.20 -3.01 48.42
C GLN A 92 25.89 -1.82 47.51
N SER A 93 26.72 -0.77 47.55
CA SER A 93 26.61 0.39 46.66
C SER A 93 26.88 0.01 45.19
N THR A 94 27.91 -0.80 44.95
CA THR A 94 28.25 -1.28 43.60
C THR A 94 27.16 -2.19 43.04
N MET A 95 26.67 -3.15 43.84
CA MET A 95 25.62 -4.09 43.44
C MET A 95 24.31 -3.39 43.08
N SER A 96 23.88 -2.43 43.89
CA SER A 96 22.66 -1.66 43.62
C SER A 96 22.79 -0.79 42.36
N SER A 97 23.94 -0.12 42.17
CA SER A 97 24.21 0.66 40.96
C SER A 97 24.19 -0.20 39.69
N SER A 98 24.79 -1.40 39.72
CA SER A 98 24.75 -2.35 38.59
C SER A 98 23.32 -2.79 38.26
N SER A 99 22.46 -2.99 39.27
CA SER A 99 21.06 -3.37 39.04
C SER A 99 20.24 -2.25 38.36
N TYR A 100 20.46 -0.99 38.72
CA TYR A 100 19.77 0.15 38.10
C TYR A 100 20.22 0.34 36.64
N ILE A 101 21.50 0.17 36.34
CA ILE A 101 22.01 0.22 34.96
C ILE A 101 21.37 -0.88 34.11
N GLY A 102 21.27 -2.10 34.64
CA GLY A 102 20.61 -3.22 33.97
C GLY A 102 19.13 -2.95 33.69
N LEU A 103 18.40 -2.42 34.67
CA LEU A 103 16.99 -2.04 34.52
C LEU A 103 16.80 -0.91 33.50
N ALA A 104 17.65 0.13 33.55
CA ALA A 104 17.62 1.23 32.59
C ALA A 104 17.89 0.74 31.16
N ALA A 105 18.85 -0.17 30.97
CA ALA A 105 19.13 -0.78 29.68
C ALA A 105 17.93 -1.59 29.15
N LEU A 106 17.27 -2.39 29.99
CA LEU A 106 16.06 -3.13 29.61
C LEU A 106 14.90 -2.21 29.21
N LEU A 107 14.68 -1.14 29.99
CA LEU A 107 13.64 -0.15 29.68
C LEU A 107 13.94 0.58 28.37
N LEU A 108 15.20 0.93 28.12
CA LEU A 108 15.63 1.57 26.88
C LEU A 108 15.40 0.65 25.68
N VAL A 109 15.75 -0.63 25.78
CA VAL A 109 15.46 -1.62 24.74
C VAL A 109 13.95 -1.74 24.51
N GLY A 110 13.15 -1.87 25.57
CA GLY A 110 11.69 -1.92 25.47
C GLY A 110 11.11 -0.68 24.79
N PHE A 111 11.60 0.50 25.15
CA PHE A 111 11.21 1.77 24.54
C PHE A 111 11.58 1.82 23.05
N CYS A 112 12.80 1.41 22.67
CA CYS A 112 13.22 1.33 21.27
C CYS A 112 12.34 0.36 20.47
N VAL A 113 11.99 -0.81 21.02
CA VAL A 113 11.09 -1.76 20.37
C VAL A 113 9.71 -1.16 20.12
N VAL A 114 9.15 -0.45 21.12
CA VAL A 114 7.87 0.23 20.98
C VAL A 114 7.94 1.33 19.92
N LEU A 115 9.01 2.14 19.92
CA LEU A 115 9.20 3.20 18.90
C LEU A 115 9.30 2.62 17.49
N VAL A 116 10.11 1.58 17.29
CA VAL A 116 10.24 0.91 15.98
C VAL A 116 8.91 0.31 15.55
N ARG A 117 8.17 -0.35 16.46
CA ARG A 117 6.85 -0.92 16.15
C ARG A 117 5.86 0.16 15.74
N VAL A 118 5.78 1.27 16.47
CA VAL A 118 4.87 2.38 16.15
C VAL A 118 5.28 3.06 14.83
N GLY A 119 6.59 3.24 14.61
CA GLY A 119 7.14 3.76 13.36
C GLY A 119 6.77 2.87 12.17
N MET A 120 7.03 1.56 12.27
CA MET A 120 6.68 0.57 11.23
C MET A 120 5.18 0.57 10.92
N MET A 121 4.33 0.59 11.96
CA MET A 121 2.88 0.60 11.78
C MET A 121 2.39 1.86 11.04
N ARG A 122 2.98 3.03 11.33
CA ARG A 122 2.57 4.30 10.72
C ARG A 122 3.17 4.55 9.35
N VAL A 123 4.41 4.17 9.13
CA VAL A 123 5.16 4.48 7.89
C VAL A 123 4.95 3.42 6.82
N VAL A 124 4.75 2.15 7.20
CA VAL A 124 4.68 1.03 6.24
C VAL A 124 3.30 0.39 6.26
N ILE A 125 2.85 -0.14 7.39
CA ILE A 125 1.66 -1.02 7.43
C ILE A 125 0.37 -0.25 7.10
N ARG A 126 0.14 0.91 7.72
CA ARG A 126 -1.08 1.71 7.45
C ARG A 126 -1.18 2.17 5.99
N PRO A 127 -0.14 2.78 5.39
CA PRO A 127 -0.19 3.14 3.97
C PRO A 127 -0.38 1.95 3.03
N LEU A 128 0.17 0.77 3.34
CA LEU A 128 -0.09 -0.42 2.54
C LEU A 128 -1.56 -0.87 2.60
N LEU A 129 -2.20 -0.77 3.77
CA LEU A 129 -3.64 -1.06 3.88
C LEU A 129 -4.49 -0.04 3.10
N GLU A 130 -4.12 1.24 3.13
CA GLU A 130 -4.78 2.26 2.29
C GLU A 130 -4.58 1.99 0.80
N ALA A 131 -3.39 1.56 0.38
CA ALA A 131 -3.13 1.16 -1.01
C ALA A 131 -4.06 0.02 -1.44
N VAL A 132 -4.28 -0.99 -0.59
CA VAL A 132 -5.25 -2.08 -0.86
C VAL A 132 -6.67 -1.51 -1.06
N GLN A 133 -7.10 -0.57 -0.22
CA GLN A 133 -8.41 0.06 -0.37
C GLN A 133 -8.54 0.81 -1.70
N HIS A 134 -7.50 1.54 -2.13
CA HIS A 134 -7.49 2.18 -3.44
C HIS A 134 -7.58 1.16 -4.59
N PHE A 135 -6.84 0.05 -4.51
CA PHE A 135 -6.94 -1.02 -5.50
C PHE A 135 -8.34 -1.64 -5.55
N GLU A 136 -8.99 -1.85 -4.41
CA GLU A 136 -10.37 -2.33 -4.38
C GLU A 136 -11.36 -1.36 -5.03
N GLN A 137 -11.19 -0.04 -4.84
CA GLN A 137 -12.05 0.96 -5.50
C GLN A 137 -11.82 0.97 -7.01
N ILE A 138 -10.55 0.93 -7.44
CA ILE A 138 -10.19 0.84 -8.86
C ILE A 138 -10.78 -0.44 -9.48
N ALA A 139 -10.73 -1.58 -8.77
CA ALA A 139 -11.32 -2.83 -9.23
C ALA A 139 -12.86 -2.77 -9.35
N LYS A 140 -13.52 -1.93 -8.55
CA LYS A 140 -14.96 -1.63 -8.67
C LYS A 140 -15.28 -0.61 -9.76
N GLY A 141 -14.26 -0.05 -10.44
CA GLY A 141 -14.42 0.99 -11.46
C GLY A 141 -14.56 2.40 -10.90
N ASP A 142 -14.40 2.60 -9.59
CA ASP A 142 -14.41 3.93 -8.98
C ASP A 142 -13.01 4.55 -9.02
N LEU A 143 -12.80 5.43 -10.00
CA LEU A 143 -11.55 6.17 -10.20
C LEU A 143 -11.61 7.60 -9.62
N SER A 144 -12.67 7.95 -8.90
CA SER A 144 -12.89 9.33 -8.40
C SER A 144 -12.05 9.67 -7.16
N HIS A 145 -11.55 8.65 -6.46
CA HIS A 145 -10.81 8.80 -5.22
C HIS A 145 -9.38 9.28 -5.49
N LYS A 146 -9.01 10.42 -4.90
CA LYS A 146 -7.66 10.98 -5.01
C LYS A 146 -6.65 10.12 -4.23
N ILE A 147 -5.60 9.68 -4.90
CA ILE A 147 -4.44 9.04 -4.28
C ILE A 147 -3.50 10.14 -3.75
N ALA A 148 -3.20 10.12 -2.45
CA ALA A 148 -2.41 11.16 -1.78
C ALA A 148 -0.90 10.94 -1.95
N ASP A 149 -0.13 12.02 -2.03
CA ASP A 149 1.34 11.99 -1.98
C ASP A 149 1.81 11.61 -0.56
N ARG A 150 2.67 10.60 -0.46
CA ARG A 150 3.15 10.01 0.79
C ARG A 150 4.63 10.27 1.08
N GLY A 151 5.21 11.33 0.51
CA GLY A 151 6.55 11.80 0.88
C GLY A 151 7.65 11.28 -0.06
N ARG A 152 8.80 10.86 0.45
CA ARG A 152 9.99 10.59 -0.40
C ARG A 152 10.56 9.17 -0.31
N ASN A 153 9.78 8.21 0.18
CA ASN A 153 10.21 6.81 0.32
C ASN A 153 9.58 5.91 -0.75
N GLU A 154 9.87 4.62 -0.67
CA GLU A 154 9.35 3.56 -1.55
C GLU A 154 7.82 3.46 -1.50
N ILE A 155 7.21 3.80 -0.36
CA ILE A 155 5.75 3.89 -0.23
C ILE A 155 5.19 5.00 -1.12
N ASN A 156 5.87 6.14 -1.24
CA ASN A 156 5.43 7.16 -2.20
C ASN A 156 5.60 6.71 -3.65
N GLN A 157 6.66 5.98 -3.97
CA GLN A 157 6.82 5.42 -5.33
C GLN A 157 5.67 4.47 -5.68
N LEU A 158 5.21 3.66 -4.72
CA LEU A 158 4.02 2.83 -4.88
C LEU A 158 2.75 3.67 -5.14
N PHE A 159 2.51 4.70 -4.35
CA PHE A 159 1.32 5.57 -4.51
C PHE A 159 1.38 6.37 -5.82
N ALA A 160 2.54 6.85 -6.23
CA ALA A 160 2.74 7.52 -7.50
C ALA A 160 2.47 6.58 -8.69
N ALA A 161 3.01 5.35 -8.66
CA ALA A 161 2.72 4.34 -9.69
C ALA A 161 1.22 4.01 -9.75
N MET A 162 0.56 3.91 -8.61
CA MET A 162 -0.89 3.71 -8.53
C MET A 162 -1.68 4.88 -9.13
N GLN A 163 -1.26 6.12 -8.87
CA GLN A 163 -1.86 7.32 -9.47
C GLN A 163 -1.70 7.33 -10.99
N HIS A 164 -0.52 6.95 -11.50
CA HIS A 164 -0.30 6.79 -12.94
C HIS A 164 -1.24 5.74 -13.55
N MET A 165 -1.40 4.59 -12.89
CA MET A 165 -2.34 3.55 -13.31
C MET A 165 -3.80 4.05 -13.32
N GLN A 166 -4.24 4.71 -12.24
CA GLN A 166 -5.59 5.28 -12.14
C GLN A 166 -5.84 6.30 -13.26
N THR A 167 -4.87 7.16 -13.55
CA THR A 167 -4.96 8.18 -14.61
C THR A 167 -5.08 7.54 -15.99
N GLY A 168 -4.27 6.50 -16.28
CA GLY A 168 -4.34 5.77 -17.54
C GLY A 168 -5.68 5.04 -17.74
N LEU A 169 -6.22 4.44 -16.67
CA LEU A 169 -7.54 3.83 -16.69
C LEU A 169 -8.64 4.87 -16.92
N TYR A 170 -8.57 6.02 -16.24
CA TYR A 170 -9.53 7.11 -16.42
C TYR A 170 -9.56 7.60 -17.86
N GLN A 171 -8.39 7.83 -18.47
CA GLN A 171 -8.29 8.25 -19.86
C GLN A 171 -8.90 7.21 -20.81
N THR A 172 -8.59 5.93 -20.60
CA THR A 172 -9.11 4.84 -21.44
C THR A 172 -10.64 4.76 -21.36
N VAL A 173 -11.21 4.82 -20.16
CA VAL A 173 -12.67 4.81 -19.94
C VAL A 173 -13.32 6.06 -20.55
N SER A 174 -12.70 7.24 -20.41
CA SER A 174 -13.19 8.47 -21.03
C SER A 174 -13.24 8.36 -22.55
N THR A 175 -12.16 7.88 -23.18
CA THR A 175 -12.11 7.70 -24.64
C THR A 175 -13.16 6.72 -25.14
N VAL A 176 -13.39 5.61 -24.41
CA VAL A 176 -14.46 4.65 -24.76
C VAL A 176 -15.85 5.29 -24.64
N ARG A 177 -16.08 6.09 -23.61
CA ARG A 177 -17.35 6.82 -23.42
C ARG A 177 -17.59 7.82 -24.54
N ASP A 178 -16.61 8.66 -24.86
CA ASP A 178 -16.70 9.67 -25.91
C ASP A 178 -16.93 9.03 -27.29
N SER A 179 -16.27 7.90 -27.55
CA SER A 179 -16.47 7.11 -28.77
C SER A 179 -17.89 6.54 -28.84
N SER A 180 -18.41 6.04 -27.71
CA SER A 180 -19.78 5.48 -27.64
C SER A 180 -20.84 6.57 -27.83
N GLU A 181 -20.63 7.78 -27.30
CA GLU A 181 -21.49 8.93 -27.54
C GLU A 181 -21.50 9.35 -29.01
N SER A 182 -20.32 9.38 -29.65
CA SER A 182 -20.19 9.67 -31.08
C SER A 182 -20.93 8.64 -31.94
N ILE A 183 -20.82 7.35 -31.61
CA ILE A 183 -21.57 6.27 -32.28
C ILE A 183 -23.08 6.45 -32.08
N HIS A 184 -23.52 6.79 -30.86
CA HIS A 184 -24.94 7.00 -30.57
C HIS A 184 -25.54 8.16 -31.37
N ILE A 185 -24.79 9.26 -31.51
CA ILE A 185 -25.19 10.40 -32.35
C ILE A 185 -25.28 9.96 -33.81
N GLY A 186 -24.25 9.30 -34.35
CA GLY A 186 -24.26 8.81 -35.73
C GLY A 186 -25.40 7.82 -36.01
N ALA A 187 -25.70 6.93 -35.07
CA ALA A 187 -26.82 6.00 -35.20
C ALA A 187 -28.18 6.72 -35.26
N ARG A 188 -28.36 7.81 -34.50
CA ARG A 188 -29.58 8.64 -34.59
C ARG A 188 -29.69 9.36 -35.93
N GLU A 189 -28.58 9.89 -36.43
CA GLU A 189 -28.56 10.56 -37.75
C GLU A 189 -28.89 9.58 -38.88
N ILE A 190 -28.31 8.37 -38.85
CA ILE A 190 -28.64 7.31 -39.80
C ILE A 190 -30.12 6.95 -39.70
N SER A 191 -30.65 6.75 -38.49
CA SER A 191 -32.07 6.42 -38.31
C SER A 191 -32.99 7.51 -38.86
N GLY A 192 -32.65 8.78 -38.66
CA GLY A 192 -33.39 9.91 -39.23
C GLY A 192 -33.33 9.95 -40.76
N GLY A 193 -32.13 9.78 -41.32
CA GLY A 193 -31.93 9.72 -42.78
C GLY A 193 -32.64 8.52 -43.42
N ASN A 194 -32.70 7.38 -42.74
CA ASN A 194 -33.39 6.19 -43.25
C ASN A 194 -34.92 6.39 -43.27
N ALA A 195 -35.47 7.13 -42.30
CA ALA A 195 -36.89 7.49 -42.30
C ALA A 195 -37.23 8.45 -43.46
N ASP A 196 -36.39 9.45 -43.73
CA ASP A 196 -36.54 10.34 -44.90
C ASP A 196 -36.45 9.56 -46.22
N LEU A 197 -35.46 8.67 -46.35
CA LEU A 197 -35.30 7.84 -47.54
C LEU A 197 -36.51 6.91 -47.78
N SER A 198 -37.05 6.32 -46.70
CA SER A 198 -38.26 5.50 -46.77
C SER A 198 -39.44 6.33 -47.28
N SER A 199 -39.67 7.51 -46.70
CA SER A 199 -40.75 8.42 -47.13
C SER A 199 -40.61 8.84 -48.60
N ARG A 200 -39.39 9.14 -49.05
CA ARG A 200 -39.13 9.48 -50.46
C ARG A 200 -39.34 8.29 -51.39
N THR A 201 -38.99 7.09 -50.95
CA THR A 201 -39.21 5.86 -51.71
C THR A 201 -40.71 5.55 -51.83
N GLU A 202 -41.48 5.74 -50.76
CA GLU A 202 -42.95 5.64 -50.78
C GLU A 202 -43.57 6.67 -51.74
N GLN A 203 -43.13 7.93 -51.68
CA GLN A 203 -43.61 8.97 -52.59
C GLN A 203 -43.26 8.66 -54.05
N GLN A 204 -42.06 8.16 -54.31
CA GLN A 204 -41.61 7.80 -55.65
C GLN A 204 -42.37 6.59 -56.21
N ALA A 205 -42.68 5.60 -55.36
CA ALA A 205 -43.55 4.49 -55.72
C ALA A 205 -44.95 4.98 -56.11
N ALA A 206 -45.54 5.89 -55.33
CA ALA A 206 -46.85 6.49 -55.66
C ALA A 206 -46.83 7.26 -57.00
N SER A 207 -45.77 8.04 -57.28
CA SER A 207 -45.62 8.73 -58.56
C SER A 207 -45.45 7.77 -59.74
N LEU A 208 -44.80 6.61 -59.53
CA LEU A 208 -44.71 5.56 -60.54
C LEU A 208 -46.06 4.89 -60.80
N GLU A 209 -46.88 4.67 -59.78
CA GLU A 209 -48.25 4.18 -59.95
C GLU A 209 -49.11 5.15 -60.76
N GLU A 210 -49.02 6.46 -60.46
CA GLU A 210 -49.74 7.49 -61.21
C GLU A 210 -49.28 7.56 -62.68
N THR A 211 -47.97 7.41 -62.92
CA THR A 211 -47.40 7.34 -64.27
C THR A 211 -47.89 6.10 -65.03
N ALA A 212 -47.93 4.94 -64.36
CA ALA A 212 -48.44 3.70 -64.96
C ALA A 212 -49.92 3.84 -65.34
N ALA A 213 -50.76 4.38 -64.46
CA ALA A 213 -52.17 4.66 -64.74
C ALA A 213 -52.34 5.65 -65.90
N SER A 214 -51.52 6.70 -65.95
CA SER A 214 -51.51 7.65 -67.07
C SER A 214 -51.13 6.98 -68.40
N MET A 215 -50.17 6.04 -68.38
CA MET A 215 -49.78 5.26 -69.56
C MET A 215 -50.88 4.29 -70.00
N GLU A 216 -51.66 3.71 -69.08
CA GLU A 216 -52.85 2.93 -69.42
C GLU A 216 -53.93 3.79 -70.10
N GLN A 217 -54.21 4.98 -69.57
CA GLN A 217 -55.15 5.93 -70.18
C GLN A 217 -54.69 6.41 -71.56
N LEU A 218 -53.40 6.72 -71.71
CA LEU A 218 -52.80 7.07 -73.01
C LEU A 218 -52.92 5.92 -74.00
N THR A 219 -52.62 4.70 -73.58
CA THR A 219 -52.74 3.49 -74.42
C THR A 219 -54.18 3.28 -74.89
N ALA A 220 -55.16 3.46 -74.00
CA ALA A 220 -56.59 3.40 -74.34
C ALA A 220 -56.96 4.48 -75.37
N THR A 221 -56.48 5.71 -75.18
CA THR A 221 -56.75 6.83 -76.10
C THR A 221 -56.10 6.61 -77.48
N VAL A 222 -54.87 6.10 -77.52
CA VAL A 222 -54.18 5.76 -78.77
C VAL A 222 -54.91 4.65 -79.51
N LYS A 223 -55.39 3.63 -78.80
CA LYS A 223 -56.22 2.56 -79.38
C LYS A 223 -57.51 3.13 -79.98
N GLN A 224 -58.22 3.99 -79.24
CA GLN A 224 -59.42 4.66 -79.74
C GLN A 224 -59.14 5.53 -80.97
N ASN A 225 -58.03 6.27 -80.99
CA ASN A 225 -57.63 7.06 -82.16
C ASN A 225 -57.30 6.17 -83.37
N SER A 226 -56.67 5.01 -83.16
CA SER A 226 -56.40 4.03 -84.22
C SER A 226 -57.70 3.46 -84.80
N ASP A 227 -58.66 3.10 -83.95
CA ASP A 227 -59.99 2.61 -84.37
C ASP A 227 -60.78 3.69 -85.12
N ASN A 228 -60.75 4.94 -84.64
CA ASN A 228 -61.36 6.10 -85.32
C ASN A 228 -60.73 6.37 -86.69
N ALA A 229 -59.39 6.32 -86.79
CA ALA A 229 -58.69 6.49 -88.06
C ALA A 229 -59.06 5.38 -89.06
N ARG A 230 -59.21 4.14 -88.57
CA ARG A 230 -59.64 2.99 -89.38
C ARG A 230 -61.09 3.14 -89.85
N GLN A 231 -62.01 3.57 -88.98
CA GLN A 231 -63.38 3.91 -89.38
C GLN A 231 -63.42 5.05 -90.41
N GLY A 232 -62.66 6.12 -90.19
CA GLY A 232 -62.55 7.23 -91.14
C GLY A 232 -62.01 6.80 -92.50
N SER A 233 -61.01 5.92 -92.53
CA SER A 233 -60.49 5.33 -93.77
C SER A 233 -61.54 4.50 -94.52
N MET A 234 -62.35 3.71 -93.80
CA MET A 234 -63.46 2.95 -94.42
C MET A 234 -64.52 3.88 -95.00
N LEU A 235 -64.95 4.90 -94.25
CA LEU A 235 -65.93 5.89 -94.73
C LEU A 235 -65.42 6.65 -95.96
N ALA A 236 -64.14 7.04 -95.96
CA ALA A 236 -63.52 7.69 -97.12
C ALA A 236 -63.47 6.77 -98.34
N SER A 237 -63.20 5.48 -98.16
CA SER A 237 -63.22 4.48 -99.22
C SER A 237 -64.64 4.29 -99.78
N GLU A 238 -65.66 4.23 -98.93
CA GLU A 238 -67.07 4.10 -99.33
C GLU A 238 -67.57 5.37 -100.06
N ALA A 239 -67.20 6.55 -99.57
CA ALA A 239 -67.50 7.83 -100.21
C ALA A 239 -66.84 7.93 -101.59
N SER A 240 -65.57 7.53 -101.71
CA SER A 240 -64.86 7.47 -102.99
C SER A 240 -65.52 6.51 -103.97
N ALA A 241 -65.92 5.30 -103.53
CA ALA A 241 -66.66 4.34 -104.36
C ALA A 241 -68.04 4.87 -104.79
N THR A 242 -68.71 5.64 -103.94
CA THR A 242 -69.99 6.28 -104.25
C THR A 242 -69.81 7.43 -105.23
N ALA A 243 -68.78 8.26 -105.06
CA ALA A 243 -68.43 9.32 -106.00
C ALA A 243 -68.05 8.74 -107.38
N ALA A 244 -67.33 7.62 -107.43
CA ALA A 244 -67.03 6.91 -108.68
C ALA A 244 -68.31 6.46 -109.40
N ARG A 245 -69.22 5.77 -108.70
CA ARG A 245 -70.53 5.38 -109.26
C ARG A 245 -71.37 6.58 -109.71
N GLY A 246 -71.29 7.70 -108.97
CA GLY A 246 -71.93 8.96 -109.35
C GLY A 246 -71.32 9.56 -110.61
N GLY A 247 -69.98 9.49 -110.75
CA GLY A 247 -69.26 9.85 -111.97
C GLY A 247 -69.71 9.04 -113.17
N ASP A 248 -69.77 7.71 -113.03
CA ASP A 248 -70.28 6.81 -114.09
C ASP A 248 -71.71 7.20 -114.52
N ALA A 249 -72.58 7.55 -113.56
CA ALA A 249 -73.94 7.98 -113.85
C ALA A 249 -74.00 9.33 -114.58
N VAL A 250 -73.14 10.29 -114.22
CA VAL A 250 -73.03 11.58 -114.94
C VAL A 250 -72.50 11.37 -116.36
N ASP A 251 -71.49 10.53 -116.54
CA ASP A 251 -70.98 10.16 -117.86
C ASP A 251 -72.09 9.53 -118.72
N GLN A 252 -72.89 8.62 -118.15
CA GLN A 252 -74.06 8.05 -118.83
C GLN A 252 -75.07 9.13 -119.27
N VAL A 253 -75.31 10.15 -118.44
CA VAL A 253 -76.18 11.29 -118.76
C VAL A 253 -75.59 12.16 -119.87
N VAL A 254 -74.28 12.43 -119.85
CA VAL A 254 -73.59 13.20 -120.90
C VAL A 254 -73.66 12.49 -122.25
N VAL A 255 -73.43 11.17 -122.27
CA VAL A 255 -73.60 10.32 -123.47
C VAL A 255 -75.04 10.40 -123.98
N THR A 256 -76.02 10.31 -123.09
CA THR A 256 -77.45 10.41 -123.45
C THR A 256 -77.80 11.79 -124.00
N MET A 257 -77.30 12.88 -123.39
CA MET A 257 -77.49 14.25 -123.87
C MET A 257 -76.82 14.51 -125.22
N HIS A 258 -75.63 13.97 -125.47
CA HIS A 258 -75.00 13.99 -126.79
C HIS A 258 -75.86 13.25 -127.82
N GLY A 259 -76.40 12.08 -127.47
CA GLY A 259 -77.34 11.34 -128.33
C GLY A 259 -78.61 12.14 -128.66
N ILE A 260 -79.18 12.86 -127.69
CA ILE A 260 -80.34 13.75 -127.90
C ILE A 260 -79.98 14.94 -128.80
N ALA A 261 -78.82 15.57 -128.57
CA ALA A 261 -78.34 16.70 -129.36
C ALA A 261 -78.05 16.31 -130.82
N GLU A 262 -77.49 15.11 -131.05
CA GLU A 262 -77.27 14.56 -132.39
C GLU A 262 -78.60 14.19 -133.07
N SER A 263 -79.57 13.64 -132.33
CA SER A 263 -80.93 13.38 -132.81
C SER A 263 -81.70 14.65 -133.18
N SER A 264 -81.36 15.80 -132.60
CA SER A 264 -82.03 17.10 -132.86
C SER A 264 -81.41 17.87 -134.04
N LYS A 265 -80.30 17.38 -134.62
CA LYS A 265 -79.62 17.95 -135.80
C LYS A 265 -80.03 17.31 -137.13
N ARG A 266 -80.96 16.35 -137.11
CA ARG A 266 -81.65 15.79 -138.28
C ARG A 266 -83.01 16.45 -138.46
#